data_AF-A0A535JT77-F1
#
_entry.id   AF-A0A535JT77-F1
#
_cell.length_a   1.000
_cell.length_b   1.000
_cell.length_c   1.000
_cell.angle_alpha   90.00
_cell.angle_beta   90.00
_cell.angle_gamma   90.00
#
_symmetry.space_group_name_H-M   'P 1'
#
loop_
_entity.id
_entity.type
_entity.pdbx_description
1 polymer ?
#
loop_
_entity_poly.entity_id
_entity_poly.type
_entity_poly.pdbx_seq_one_letter_code
_entity_poly.pdbx_strand_id
1 'polypeptide(L)' 'MALALRGHVLIEGVPGTAKTLLARTAARLIGGSFKRIQFTPDLMPSDIVGTSIFEIATSSFRIRLGPVFANVVL' A
#
# COMPACT_ATOMS: atom_id res chain seq x y z
N MET A 1 15.45 -6.80 -10.48
CA MET A 1 14.65 -7.52 -11.50
C MET A 1 13.19 -7.72 -11.06
N ALA A 2 12.92 -8.07 -9.80
CA ALA A 2 11.55 -8.32 -9.31
C ALA A 2 10.50 -7.24 -9.66
N LEU A 3 10.81 -5.94 -9.48
CA LEU A 3 9.89 -4.85 -9.85
C LEU A 3 9.51 -4.84 -11.34
N ALA A 4 10.47 -5.11 -12.24
CA ALA A 4 10.23 -5.15 -13.69
C ALA A 4 9.53 -6.44 -14.15
N LEU A 5 9.62 -7.51 -13.35
CA LEU A 5 9.07 -8.83 -13.65
C LEU A 5 7.79 -9.15 -12.86
N ARG A 6 7.15 -8.14 -12.25
CA ARG A 6 5.95 -8.30 -11.40
C ARG A 6 6.13 -9.29 -10.23
N GLY A 7 7.35 -9.41 -9.72
CA GLY A 7 7.69 -10.24 -8.57
C GLY A 7 7.60 -9.48 -7.25
N HIS A 8 7.50 -10.22 -6.15
CA HIS A 8 7.55 -9.66 -4.79
C HIS A 8 8.99 -9.59 -4.29
N VAL A 9 9.29 -8.59 -3.44
CA VAL A 9 10.61 -8.42 -2.81
C VAL A 9 10.44 -8.35 -1.31
N LEU A 10 11.22 -9.16 -0.59
CA LEU A 10 11.40 -9.06 0.85
C LEU A 10 12.68 -8.27 1.15
N ILE A 11 12.59 -7.22 1.97
CA ILE A 11 13.73 -6.36 2.33
C ILE A 11 14.13 -6.64 3.79
N GLU A 12 15.08 -7.54 3.99
CA GLU A 12 15.64 -7.88 5.31
C GLU A 12 16.86 -7.00 5.67
N GLY A 13 17.22 -6.94 6.95
CA GLY A 13 18.24 -6.02 7.47
C GLY A 13 17.87 -5.37 8.80
N VAL A 14 18.85 -4.76 9.48
CA VAL A 14 18.68 -4.21 10.82
C VAL A 14 17.77 -2.97 10.85
N PRO A 15 17.10 -2.67 11.98
CA PRO A 15 16.31 -1.44 12.15
C PRO A 15 17.13 -0.18 11.85
N GLY A 16 16.49 0.86 11.32
CA GLY A 16 17.15 2.14 11.01
C GLY A 16 17.88 2.21 9.66
N THR A 17 17.86 1.13 8.86
CA THR A 17 18.53 1.06 7.53
C THR A 17 17.73 1.72 6.39
N ALA A 18 16.86 2.67 6.70
CA ALA A 18 16.09 3.44 5.73
C ALA A 18 15.24 2.61 4.72
N LYS A 19 14.88 1.36 5.04
CA LYS A 19 14.09 0.47 4.14
C LYS A 19 12.78 1.11 3.66
N THR A 20 12.08 1.80 4.56
CA THR A 20 10.86 2.54 4.22
C THR A 20 11.13 3.69 3.26
N LEU A 21 12.27 4.38 3.42
CA LEU A 21 12.68 5.45 2.52
C LEU A 21 13.03 4.88 1.14
N LEU A 22 13.76 3.77 1.08
CA LEU A 22 14.10 3.08 -0.16
C LEU A 22 12.84 2.70 -0.95
N ALA A 23 11.89 2.01 -0.32
CA ALA A 23 10.64 1.60 -0.98
C ALA A 23 9.81 2.82 -1.46
N ARG A 24 9.72 3.87 -0.64
CA ARG A 24 9.01 5.11 -0.99
C ARG A 24 9.67 5.84 -2.16
N THR A 25 10.99 5.97 -2.15
CA THR A 25 11.74 6.65 -3.21
C THR A 25 11.68 5.87 -4.50
N ALA A 26 11.81 4.53 -4.45
CA ALA A 26 11.65 3.67 -5.62
C ALA A 26 10.26 3.84 -6.26
N ALA A 27 9.19 3.85 -5.45
CA ALA A 27 7.83 4.11 -5.94
C ALA A 27 7.70 5.47 -6.63
N ARG A 28 8.30 6.53 -6.06
CA ARG A 28 8.30 7.86 -6.69
C ARG A 28 9.08 7.89 -8.01
N LEU A 29 10.23 7.23 -8.07
CA LEU A 29 11.08 7.20 -9.27
C LEU A 29 10.38 6.52 -10.46
N ILE A 30 9.51 5.55 -10.22
CA ILE A 30 8.70 4.91 -11.26
C ILE A 30 7.36 5.63 -11.53
N GLY A 31 7.13 6.81 -10.93
CA GLY A 31 5.86 7.54 -11.04
C GLY A 31 4.67 6.86 -10.35
N GLY A 32 4.95 5.90 -9.46
CA GLY A 32 3.95 5.09 -8.78
C GLY A 32 3.57 5.63 -7.40
N SER A 33 2.50 5.05 -6.86
CA SER A 33 2.01 5.27 -5.50
C SER A 33 2.65 4.30 -4.51
N PHE A 34 2.89 4.78 -3.29
CA PHE A 34 3.42 3.99 -2.18
C PHE A 34 2.40 3.92 -1.04
N LYS A 35 2.16 2.72 -0.52
CA LYS A 35 1.38 2.48 0.70
C LYS A 35 2.10 1.47 1.59
N ARG A 36 1.75 1.46 2.87
CA ARG A 36 2.28 0.52 3.86
C ARG A 36 1.13 -0.22 4.52
N ILE A 37 1.24 -1.53 4.66
CA ILE A 37 0.33 -2.37 5.43
C ILE A 37 1.09 -2.82 6.67
N GLN A 38 0.64 -2.37 7.84
CA GLN A 38 1.18 -2.86 9.09
C GLN A 38 0.32 -4.04 9.53
N PHE A 39 0.91 -5.23 9.61
CA PHE A 39 0.23 -6.37 10.20
C PHE A 39 0.09 -6.14 11.71
N THR A 40 -1.16 -5.91 12.12
CA THR A 40 -1.63 -5.90 13.51
C THR A 40 -2.68 -7.00 13.66
N PRO A 41 -2.87 -7.56 14.86
CA PRO A 41 -3.86 -8.63 15.07
C PRO A 41 -5.29 -8.22 14.69
N ASP A 42 -5.60 -6.92 14.74
CA ASP A 42 -6.93 -6.37 14.42
C ASP A 42 -7.12 -5.99 12.94
N LEU A 43 -6.15 -6.27 12.08
CA LEU A 43 -6.20 -5.87 10.67
C LEU A 43 -7.36 -6.57 9.94
N MET A 44 -8.36 -5.81 9.48
CA MET A 44 -9.50 -6.37 8.75
C MET A 44 -9.19 -6.45 7.24
N PRO A 45 -9.80 -7.39 6.49
CA PRO A 45 -9.67 -7.43 5.03
C PRO A 45 -10.07 -6.13 4.33
N SER A 46 -11.06 -5.40 4.90
CA SER A 46 -11.47 -4.08 4.44
C SER A 46 -10.38 -3.01 4.58
N ASP A 47 -9.44 -3.16 5.50
CA ASP A 47 -8.31 -2.24 5.65
C ASP A 47 -7.23 -2.45 4.58
N ILE A 48 -7.26 -3.61 3.89
CA ILE A 48 -6.33 -3.97 2.82
C ILE A 48 -6.94 -3.68 1.45
N VAL A 49 -8.16 -4.17 1.21
CA VAL A 49 -8.86 -4.05 -0.08
C VAL A 49 -9.62 -2.74 -0.19
N GLY A 50 -10.09 -2.19 0.93
CA GLY A 50 -10.93 -0.99 0.95
C GLY A 50 -12.38 -1.30 1.27
N THR A 51 -13.20 -0.25 1.29
CA THR A 51 -14.62 -0.33 1.67
C THR A 51 -15.47 0.64 0.86
N SER A 52 -16.76 0.34 0.76
CA SER A 52 -17.77 1.24 0.18
C SER A 52 -18.33 2.12 1.30
N ILE A 53 -18.16 3.43 1.16
CA ILE A 53 -18.63 4.42 2.14
C ILE A 53 -19.85 5.10 1.55
N PHE A 54 -20.95 5.11 2.30
CA PHE A 54 -22.14 5.85 1.92
C PHE A 54 -21.93 7.35 2.23
N GLU A 55 -21.87 8.19 1.20
CA GLU A 55 -21.82 9.64 1.34
C GLU A 55 -23.24 10.19 1.49
N ILE A 56 -23.59 10.62 2.71
CA ILE A 56 -24.92 11.17 3.03
C ILE A 56 -25.21 12.42 2.18
N ALA A 57 -24.20 13.27 1.96
CA ALA A 57 -24.35 14.52 1.20
C ALA A 57 -24.77 14.31 -0.26
N THR A 58 -24.35 13.20 -0.88
CA THR A 58 -24.64 12.88 -2.28
C THR A 58 -25.63 11.72 -2.43
N SER A 59 -26.08 11.13 -1.31
CA SER A 59 -26.87 9.89 -1.26
C SER A 59 -26.29 8.79 -2.15
N SER A 60 -24.96 8.69 -2.22
CA SER A 60 -24.26 7.78 -3.13
C SER A 60 -23.23 6.93 -2.40
N PHE A 61 -22.91 5.76 -2.97
CA PHE A 61 -21.84 4.90 -2.46
C PHE A 61 -20.52 5.24 -3.16
N ARG A 62 -19.51 5.58 -2.37
CA ARG A 62 -18.15 5.85 -2.86
C ARG A 62 -17.19 4.77 -2.40
N ILE A 63 -16.50 4.16 -3.36
CA ILE A 63 -15.48 3.15 -3.07
C ILE A 63 -14.20 3.86 -2.61
N ARG A 64 -13.73 3.50 -1.42
CA ARG A 64 -12.42 3.88 -0.92
C ARG A 64 -11.49 2.68 -1.06
N LEU A 65 -10.65 2.70 -2.09
CA LEU A 65 -9.65 1.66 -2.34
C LEU A 65 -8.63 1.57 -1.19
N GLY A 66 -8.30 0.35 -0.80
CA GLY A 66 -7.31 0.06 0.24
C GLY A 66 -5.87 0.18 -0.26
N PRO A 67 -4.89 0.04 0.65
CA PRO A 67 -3.47 0.18 0.37
C PRO A 67 -2.91 -0.83 -0.65
N VAL A 68 -3.57 -1.98 -0.83
CA VAL A 68 -3.11 -3.02 -1.79
C VAL A 68 -3.10 -2.54 -3.24
N PHE A 69 -3.87 -1.49 -3.56
CA PHE A 69 -3.93 -0.90 -4.90
C PHE A 69 -2.78 0.06 -5.22
N ALA A 70 -1.83 0.24 -4.31
CA ALA A 70 -0.63 1.01 -4.58
C ALA A 70 0.36 0.25 -5.48
N ASN A 71 1.17 0.99 -6.24
CA ASN A 71 2.21 0.38 -7.09
C ASN A 71 3.31 -0.29 -6.28
N VAL A 72 3.58 0.22 -5.08
CA VAL A 72 4.50 -0.37 -4.11
C VAL A 72 3.82 -0.42 -2.75
N VAL A 73 3.72 -1.63 -2.20
CA VAL A 73 3.20 -1.91 -0.87
C VAL A 73 4.33 -2.47 -0.01
N LEU A 74 4.54 -1.89 1.17
CA LEU A 74 5.48 -2.35 2.20
C LEU A 74 4.75 -2.96 3.39
#